data_AF-T1FXM1-F1
#
_entry.id   AF-T1FXM1-F1
#
_cell.length_a   1.000
_cell.length_b   1.000
_cell.length_c   1.000
_cell.angle_alpha   90.00
_cell.angle_beta   90.00
_cell.angle_gamma   90.00
#
_symmetry.space_group_name_H-M   'P 1'
#
loop_
_entity.id
_entity.type
_entity.pdbx_description
1 polymer ?
#
loop_
_entity_poly.entity_id
_entity_poly.type
_entity_poly.pdbx_seq_one_letter_code
_entity_poly.pdbx_strand_id
1 'polypeptide(L)'
;MDKFKRTLSLKKKKESSGGESIKPHQWQEDERKVREGSCSFQVKYLGCIEVFESRGIQVCEDAVKALKNSGHHMAVLYVTGDALRVVDEISKGLIVDQTIEKVSFCAPDRNHEKGFAYICRDGTTRRWMCHGFLAVKESGERLSHAVGCAFAICLEKKQQREKEKVTVTYNDNGTSFSRLGSFRQATMTERLTDPQSAILAGRSLIHL
;
A
#
# COMPACT_ATOMS: atom_id res chain seq x y z
N MET A 1 -13.52 -63.51 -34.38
CA MET A 1 -13.14 -63.92 -33.02
C MET A 1 -11.95 -63.07 -32.59
N ASP A 2 -12.34 -62.03 -31.87
CA ASP A 2 -11.69 -61.06 -30.97
C ASP A 2 -10.16 -60.83 -30.99
N LYS A 3 -9.82 -59.57 -31.30
CA LYS A 3 -8.49 -58.95 -31.13
C LYS A 3 -8.39 -58.36 -29.72
N PHE A 4 -7.51 -58.89 -28.89
CA PHE A 4 -7.15 -58.28 -27.60
C PHE A 4 -6.23 -57.06 -27.81
N LYS A 5 -6.73 -55.84 -27.57
CA LYS A 5 -5.92 -54.63 -27.39
C LYS A 5 -5.87 -54.29 -25.90
N ARG A 6 -4.68 -54.37 -25.30
CA ARG A 6 -4.40 -53.87 -23.94
C ARG A 6 -4.19 -52.35 -24.00
N THR A 7 -5.13 -51.58 -23.45
CA THR A 7 -4.97 -50.16 -23.15
C THR A 7 -4.35 -50.00 -21.76
N LEU A 8 -3.13 -49.47 -21.68
CA LEU A 8 -2.49 -49.06 -20.43
C LEU A 8 -2.77 -47.57 -20.19
N SER A 9 -3.54 -47.27 -19.15
CA SER A 9 -3.80 -45.90 -18.70
C SER A 9 -2.57 -45.32 -18.01
N LEU A 10 -1.87 -44.41 -18.69
CA LEU A 10 -0.80 -43.58 -18.12
C LEU A 10 -1.40 -42.51 -17.20
N LYS A 11 -1.40 -42.79 -15.90
CA LYS A 11 -1.69 -41.83 -14.84
C LYS A 11 -0.51 -40.86 -14.74
N LYS A 12 -0.66 -39.64 -15.26
CA LYS A 12 0.36 -38.58 -15.21
C LYS A 12 0.60 -38.16 -13.76
N LYS A 13 1.62 -38.76 -13.13
CA LYS A 13 2.15 -38.38 -11.82
C LYS A 13 2.88 -37.05 -12.00
N LYS A 14 2.34 -35.97 -11.42
CA LYS A 14 3.03 -34.68 -11.33
C LYS A 14 4.14 -34.85 -10.29
N GLU A 15 5.38 -34.91 -10.76
CA GLU A 15 6.57 -35.02 -9.93
C GLU A 15 6.71 -33.79 -9.04
N SER A 16 6.80 -34.04 -7.73
CA SER A 16 7.21 -33.10 -6.72
C SER A 16 8.75 -33.14 -6.64
N SER A 17 9.42 -32.17 -7.24
CA SER A 17 10.88 -32.05 -7.18
C SER A 17 11.29 -30.60 -6.96
N GLY A 18 11.84 -30.32 -5.77
CA GLY A 18 12.75 -29.20 -5.48
C GLY A 18 12.09 -27.83 -5.34
N GLY A 19 12.32 -27.13 -4.23
CA GLY A 19 11.69 -25.82 -4.02
C GLY A 19 12.35 -24.87 -3.03
N GLU A 20 13.63 -25.02 -2.70
CA GLU A 20 14.33 -23.98 -1.93
C GLU A 20 14.63 -22.72 -2.79
N SER A 21 14.61 -22.84 -4.12
CA SER A 21 14.90 -21.74 -5.06
C SER A 21 13.66 -20.98 -5.58
N ILE A 22 12.44 -21.41 -5.26
CA ILE A 22 11.20 -20.83 -5.81
C ILE A 22 10.77 -19.54 -5.06
N LYS A 23 11.03 -19.49 -3.75
CA LYS A 23 10.65 -18.37 -2.88
C LYS A 23 11.24 -17.00 -3.32
N PRO A 24 12.55 -16.87 -3.61
CA PRO A 24 13.12 -15.57 -3.99
C PRO A 24 12.55 -15.04 -5.31
N HIS A 25 12.29 -15.90 -6.30
CA HIS A 25 11.69 -15.48 -7.58
C HIS A 25 10.24 -15.01 -7.39
N GLN A 26 9.48 -15.65 -6.50
CA GLN A 26 8.11 -15.25 -6.21
C GLN A 26 8.03 -13.86 -5.56
N TRP A 27 8.97 -13.53 -4.67
CA TRP A 27 9.00 -12.22 -4.01
C TRP A 27 9.45 -11.09 -4.94
N GLN A 28 10.40 -11.36 -5.85
CA GLN A 28 10.78 -10.42 -6.91
C GLN A 28 9.61 -10.15 -7.86
N GLU A 29 8.86 -11.19 -8.21
CA GLU A 29 7.64 -11.07 -9.00
C GLU A 29 6.57 -10.21 -8.30
N ASP A 30 6.40 -10.39 -6.99
CA ASP A 30 5.48 -9.58 -6.20
C ASP A 30 5.91 -8.11 -6.17
N GLU A 31 7.21 -7.81 -5.99
CA GLU A 31 7.71 -6.44 -6.05
C GLU A 31 7.37 -5.78 -7.38
N ARG A 32 7.63 -6.47 -8.50
CA ARG A 32 7.29 -5.96 -9.83
C ARG A 32 5.79 -5.68 -9.95
N LYS A 33 4.95 -6.61 -9.51
CA LYS A 33 3.48 -6.45 -9.51
C LYS A 33 3.00 -5.31 -8.62
N VAL A 34 3.64 -5.04 -7.49
CA VAL A 34 3.28 -3.90 -6.63
C VAL A 34 3.58 -2.58 -7.34
N ARG A 35 4.72 -2.50 -8.05
CA ARG A 35 5.08 -1.33 -8.88
C ARG A 35 4.10 -1.14 -10.04
N GLU A 36 3.68 -2.23 -10.69
CA GLU A 36 2.72 -2.23 -11.80
C GLU A 36 1.25 -2.06 -11.35
N GLY A 37 0.95 -2.15 -10.06
CA GLY A 37 -0.40 -2.06 -9.51
C GLY A 37 -1.27 -3.32 -9.72
N SER A 38 -0.65 -4.47 -9.98
CA SER A 38 -1.31 -5.74 -10.28
C SER A 38 -1.17 -6.80 -9.17
N CYS A 39 -0.53 -6.46 -8.05
CA CYS A 39 -0.33 -7.38 -6.92
C CYS A 39 -1.62 -7.56 -6.10
N SER A 40 -2.04 -8.81 -5.89
CA SER A 40 -3.23 -9.12 -5.08
C SER A 40 -3.16 -10.49 -4.41
N PHE A 41 -3.87 -10.61 -3.28
CA PHE A 41 -3.92 -11.83 -2.45
C PHE A 41 -5.34 -12.15 -2.02
N GLN A 42 -5.74 -13.42 -2.08
CA GLN A 42 -6.98 -13.87 -1.47
C GLN A 42 -6.80 -13.99 0.05
N VAL A 43 -7.69 -13.32 0.79
CA VAL A 43 -7.61 -13.18 2.25
C VAL A 43 -8.99 -13.35 2.90
N LYS A 44 -8.98 -13.69 4.18
CA LYS A 44 -10.09 -13.46 5.10
C LYS A 44 -9.80 -12.16 5.83
N TYR A 45 -10.60 -11.14 5.58
CA TYR A 45 -10.51 -9.89 6.33
C TYR A 45 -11.25 -10.03 7.66
N LEU A 46 -10.53 -9.88 8.77
CA LEU A 46 -11.06 -10.06 10.13
C LEU A 46 -11.69 -8.78 10.67
N GLY A 47 -11.40 -7.63 10.06
CA GLY A 47 -11.81 -6.31 10.53
C GLY A 47 -10.64 -5.48 11.03
N CYS A 48 -10.96 -4.48 11.83
CA CYS A 48 -9.99 -3.57 12.44
C CYS A 48 -10.35 -3.28 13.89
N ILE A 49 -9.33 -3.00 14.71
CA ILE A 49 -9.47 -2.65 16.11
C ILE A 49 -8.52 -1.49 16.45
N GLU A 50 -8.92 -0.65 17.40
CA GLU A 50 -8.05 0.39 17.93
C GLU A 50 -6.88 -0.23 18.70
N VAL A 51 -5.69 0.34 18.51
CA VAL A 51 -4.47 0.00 19.24
C VAL A 51 -3.84 1.29 19.79
N PHE A 52 -2.93 1.15 20.75
CA PHE A 52 -2.31 2.30 21.41
C PHE A 52 -0.87 2.57 20.95
N GLU A 53 -0.28 1.63 20.23
CA GLU A 53 1.07 1.74 19.69
C GLU A 53 1.04 1.76 18.16
N SER A 54 1.89 2.61 17.57
CA SER A 54 2.00 2.75 16.11
C SER A 54 2.76 1.61 15.43
N ARG A 55 3.41 0.74 16.21
CA ARG A 55 4.31 -0.31 15.74
C ARG A 55 4.43 -1.40 16.80
N GLY A 56 4.78 -2.62 16.39
CA GLY A 56 5.05 -3.72 17.30
C GLY A 56 4.39 -5.02 16.84
N ILE A 57 5.17 -6.09 16.77
CA ILE A 57 4.66 -7.41 16.35
C ILE A 57 3.60 -7.91 17.34
N GLN A 58 3.85 -7.75 18.65
CA GLN A 58 2.90 -8.15 19.70
C GLN A 58 1.57 -7.40 19.58
N VAL A 59 1.60 -6.11 19.24
CA VAL A 59 0.40 -5.28 19.02
C VAL A 59 -0.44 -5.85 17.87
N CYS A 60 0.20 -6.24 16.76
CA CYS A 60 -0.45 -6.90 15.64
C CYS A 60 -1.02 -8.28 16.03
N GLU A 61 -0.26 -9.10 16.75
CA GLU A 61 -0.67 -10.44 17.18
C GLU A 61 -1.89 -10.38 18.11
N ASP A 62 -1.89 -9.47 19.09
CA ASP A 62 -3.01 -9.26 20.01
C ASP A 62 -4.26 -8.76 19.29
N ALA A 63 -4.10 -7.83 18.34
CA ALA A 63 -5.20 -7.35 17.52
C ALA A 63 -5.83 -8.46 16.67
N VAL A 64 -5.00 -9.25 15.96
CA VAL A 64 -5.47 -10.39 15.17
C VAL A 64 -6.17 -11.42 16.06
N LYS A 65 -5.63 -11.69 17.25
CA LYS A 65 -6.24 -12.60 18.23
C LYS A 65 -7.62 -12.12 18.69
N ALA A 66 -7.78 -10.82 18.97
CA ALA A 66 -9.06 -10.24 19.35
C ALA A 66 -10.10 -10.30 18.21
N LEU A 67 -9.67 -10.07 16.98
CA LEU A 67 -10.53 -10.06 15.79
C LEU A 67 -10.95 -11.46 15.31
N LYS A 68 -10.27 -12.54 15.73
CA LYS A 68 -10.61 -13.90 15.27
C LYS A 68 -12.06 -14.31 15.58
N ASN A 69 -12.66 -13.73 16.63
CA ASN A 69 -14.00 -14.08 17.07
C ASN A 69 -15.10 -13.14 16.52
N SER A 70 -14.75 -12.05 15.81
CA SER A 70 -15.72 -11.07 15.30
C SER A 70 -16.34 -11.42 13.94
N GLY A 71 -16.05 -12.61 13.40
CA GLY A 71 -16.42 -12.98 12.04
C GLY A 71 -15.38 -12.52 11.00
N HIS A 72 -15.60 -12.85 9.73
CA HIS A 72 -14.69 -12.47 8.65
C HIS A 72 -15.41 -12.34 7.30
N HIS A 73 -14.82 -11.55 6.41
CA HIS A 73 -15.22 -11.43 5.01
C HIS A 73 -14.20 -12.15 4.12
N MET A 74 -14.69 -12.95 3.17
CA MET A 74 -13.85 -13.46 2.09
C MET A 74 -13.56 -12.30 1.13
N ALA A 75 -12.29 -11.97 0.94
CA ALA A 75 -11.90 -10.74 0.25
C ALA A 75 -10.61 -10.90 -0.56
N VAL A 76 -10.34 -9.92 -1.41
CA VAL A 76 -9.08 -9.75 -2.12
C VAL A 76 -8.38 -8.49 -1.61
N LEU A 77 -7.15 -8.66 -1.12
CA LEU A 77 -6.25 -7.58 -0.76
C LEU A 77 -5.40 -7.20 -1.98
N TYR A 78 -5.61 -6.01 -2.50
CA TYR A 78 -4.77 -5.40 -3.54
C TYR A 78 -3.70 -4.55 -2.89
N VAL A 79 -2.45 -4.74 -3.32
CA VAL A 79 -1.27 -4.05 -2.78
C VAL A 79 -0.63 -3.24 -3.89
N THR A 80 -0.57 -1.92 -3.71
CA THR A 80 0.05 -1.00 -4.64
C THR A 80 0.96 -0.05 -3.88
N GLY A 81 1.87 0.62 -4.58
CA GLY A 81 2.75 1.63 -3.96
C GLY A 81 2.02 2.83 -3.34
N ASP A 82 0.72 3.00 -3.61
CA ASP A 82 -0.05 4.16 -3.15
C ASP A 82 -1.13 3.79 -2.12
N ALA A 83 -1.75 2.61 -2.24
CA ALA A 83 -2.81 2.15 -1.35
C ALA A 83 -2.86 0.62 -1.16
N LEU A 84 -3.39 0.20 -0.02
CA LEU A 84 -3.92 -1.13 0.26
C LEU A 84 -5.45 -1.10 0.10
N ARG A 85 -5.98 -1.95 -0.77
CA ARG A 85 -7.44 -2.03 -0.99
C ARG A 85 -7.96 -3.40 -0.68
N VAL A 86 -9.04 -3.47 0.09
CA VAL A 86 -9.72 -4.73 0.42
C VAL A 86 -11.07 -4.72 -0.27
N VAL A 87 -11.29 -5.68 -1.16
CA VAL A 87 -12.54 -5.82 -1.91
C VAL A 87 -13.21 -7.13 -1.52
N ASP A 88 -14.48 -7.06 -1.16
CA ASP A 88 -15.29 -8.23 -0.82
C ASP A 88 -15.41 -9.17 -2.04
N GLU A 89 -15.22 -10.47 -1.83
CA GLU A 89 -15.19 -11.44 -2.93
C GLU A 89 -16.58 -11.67 -3.53
N ILE A 90 -17.66 -11.51 -2.75
CA ILE A 90 -19.03 -11.81 -3.17
C ILE A 90 -19.69 -10.56 -3.76
N SER A 91 -19.81 -9.50 -2.95
CA SER A 91 -20.48 -8.26 -3.34
C SER A 91 -19.65 -7.39 -4.28
N LYS A 92 -18.35 -7.67 -4.40
CA LYS A 92 -17.37 -6.83 -5.13
C LYS A 92 -17.28 -5.39 -4.59
N GLY A 93 -17.79 -5.14 -3.38
CA GLY A 93 -17.72 -3.85 -2.72
C GLY A 93 -16.32 -3.56 -2.15
N LEU A 94 -15.90 -2.30 -2.22
CA LEU A 94 -14.70 -1.81 -1.56
C LEU A 94 -14.94 -1.70 -0.05
N ILE A 95 -14.17 -2.45 0.74
CA ILE A 95 -14.27 -2.48 2.20
C ILE A 95 -13.28 -1.49 2.82
N VAL A 96 -12.04 -1.48 2.33
CA VAL A 96 -10.95 -0.64 2.86
C VAL A 96 -10.20 0.01 1.70
N ASP A 97 -9.94 1.31 1.80
CA ASP A 97 -9.02 2.06 0.93
C ASP A 97 -8.00 2.79 1.81
N GLN A 98 -6.88 2.13 2.06
CA GLN A 98 -5.87 2.58 3.01
C GLN A 98 -4.66 3.13 2.26
N THR A 99 -4.45 4.45 2.32
CA THR A 99 -3.23 5.08 1.78
C THR A 99 -1.98 4.55 2.49
N ILE A 100 -0.94 4.20 1.72
CA ILE A 100 0.33 3.67 2.26
C ILE A 100 1.00 4.67 3.21
N GLU A 101 0.94 5.97 2.92
CA GLU A 101 1.52 7.03 3.77
C GLU A 101 0.97 7.05 5.21
N LYS A 102 -0.25 6.51 5.42
CA LYS A 102 -0.88 6.43 6.73
C LYS A 102 -0.54 5.12 7.46
N VAL A 103 -0.01 4.10 6.76
CA VAL A 103 0.38 2.83 7.39
C VAL A 103 1.74 3.03 8.05
N SER A 104 1.84 2.70 9.33
CA SER A 104 3.06 2.92 10.14
C SER A 104 3.88 1.65 10.32
N PHE A 105 3.23 0.49 10.26
CA PHE A 105 3.87 -0.81 10.51
C PHE A 105 3.05 -1.93 9.87
N CYS A 106 3.72 -3.00 9.44
CA CYS A 106 3.06 -4.26 9.08
C CYS A 106 3.88 -5.44 9.59
N ALA A 107 3.21 -6.54 9.93
CA ALA A 107 3.88 -7.74 10.40
C ALA A 107 3.08 -9.01 10.09
N PRO A 108 3.78 -10.13 9.83
CA PRO A 108 3.18 -11.45 9.93
C PRO A 108 2.92 -11.83 11.41
N ASP A 109 1.99 -12.75 11.64
CA ASP A 109 1.73 -13.36 12.95
C ASP A 109 2.72 -14.53 13.15
N ARG A 110 3.56 -14.48 14.19
CA ARG A 110 4.56 -15.55 14.43
C ARG A 110 3.92 -16.85 14.91
N ASN A 111 2.71 -16.77 15.45
CA ASN A 111 1.95 -17.91 15.96
C ASN A 111 0.98 -18.48 14.91
N HIS A 112 0.87 -17.83 13.76
CA HIS A 112 -0.07 -18.22 12.71
C HIS A 112 0.52 -17.92 11.33
N GLU A 113 0.96 -18.96 10.61
CA GLU A 113 1.65 -18.84 9.32
C GLU A 113 0.90 -17.98 8.28
N LYS A 114 -0.43 -17.99 8.33
CA LYS A 114 -1.30 -17.23 7.43
C LYS A 114 -1.70 -15.85 7.97
N GLY A 115 -1.39 -15.54 9.22
CA GLY A 115 -1.76 -14.30 9.87
C GLY A 115 -0.91 -13.13 9.39
N PHE A 116 -1.57 -12.03 9.06
CA PHE A 116 -0.94 -10.79 8.65
C PHE A 116 -1.74 -9.62 9.20
N ALA A 117 -1.06 -8.55 9.60
CA ALA A 117 -1.70 -7.32 10.00
C ALA A 117 -0.86 -6.09 9.66
N TYR A 118 -1.53 -4.95 9.58
CA TYR A 118 -0.88 -3.65 9.54
C TYR A 118 -1.52 -2.68 10.54
N ILE A 119 -0.74 -1.69 10.94
CA ILE A 119 -1.16 -0.57 11.78
C ILE A 119 -1.16 0.69 10.93
N CYS A 120 -2.22 1.48 11.04
CA CYS A 120 -2.34 2.74 10.34
C CYS A 120 -2.90 3.84 11.25
N ARG A 121 -2.66 5.08 10.82
CA ARG A 121 -3.25 6.27 11.45
C ARG A 121 -4.62 6.54 10.83
N ASP A 122 -5.67 6.48 11.65
CA ASP A 122 -6.97 7.00 11.24
C ASP A 122 -6.96 8.53 11.33
N GLY A 123 -7.20 9.17 10.18
CA GLY A 123 -7.21 10.63 10.06
C GLY A 123 -8.42 11.29 10.72
N THR A 124 -9.51 10.55 10.90
CA THR A 124 -10.76 11.10 11.45
C THR A 124 -10.74 11.11 12.97
N THR A 125 -10.53 9.95 13.59
CA THR A 125 -10.53 9.83 15.06
C THR A 125 -9.20 10.17 15.70
N ARG A 126 -8.13 10.32 14.92
CA ARG A 126 -6.77 10.44 15.44
C ARG A 126 -6.45 9.29 16.40
N ARG A 127 -6.86 8.06 16.07
CA ARG A 127 -6.49 6.81 16.76
C ARG A 127 -5.61 5.93 15.87
N TRP A 128 -4.86 5.00 16.48
CA TRP A 128 -4.14 3.98 15.72
C TRP A 128 -5.08 2.81 15.53
N MET A 129 -5.16 2.30 14.30
CA MET A 129 -6.01 1.18 13.95
C MET A 129 -5.15 0.04 13.44
N CYS A 130 -5.39 -1.16 13.94
CA CYS A 130 -4.79 -2.37 13.42
C CYS A 130 -5.82 -3.15 12.59
N HIS A 131 -5.46 -3.48 11.36
CA HIS A 131 -6.28 -4.29 10.46
C HIS A 131 -5.73 -5.72 10.40
N GLY A 132 -6.59 -6.70 10.64
CA GLY A 132 -6.23 -8.11 10.71
C GLY A 132 -6.67 -8.92 9.49
N PHE A 133 -5.79 -9.80 9.01
CA PHE A 133 -6.02 -10.66 7.86
C PHE A 133 -5.55 -12.08 8.14
N LEU A 134 -6.22 -13.06 7.52
CA LEU A 134 -5.69 -14.40 7.31
C LEU A 134 -5.57 -14.65 5.81
N ALA A 135 -4.36 -14.93 5.31
CA ALA A 135 -4.17 -15.36 3.94
C ALA A 135 -4.93 -16.67 3.66
N VAL A 136 -5.44 -16.84 2.44
CA VAL A 136 -6.15 -18.07 2.05
C VAL A 136 -5.15 -19.11 1.51
N LYS A 137 -4.39 -18.71 0.48
CA LYS A 137 -3.43 -19.57 -0.22
C LYS A 137 -1.98 -19.35 0.22
N GLU A 138 -1.64 -18.11 0.52
CA GLU A 138 -0.26 -17.68 0.80
C GLU A 138 0.05 -17.65 2.29
N SER A 139 1.31 -17.39 2.64
CA SER A 139 1.72 -17.08 4.01
C SER A 139 1.57 -15.59 4.32
N GLY A 140 1.39 -15.26 5.59
CA GLY A 140 1.38 -13.88 6.08
C GLY A 140 2.72 -13.17 5.85
N GLU A 141 3.83 -13.90 5.83
CA GLU A 141 5.15 -13.37 5.48
C GLU A 141 5.18 -12.82 4.05
N ARG A 142 4.57 -13.53 3.09
CA ARG A 142 4.50 -13.07 1.70
C ARG A 142 3.68 -11.79 1.56
N LEU A 143 2.54 -11.70 2.27
CA LEU A 143 1.74 -10.47 2.33
C LEU A 143 2.57 -9.33 2.94
N SER A 144 3.26 -9.58 4.05
CA SER A 144 4.13 -8.59 4.69
C SER A 144 5.26 -8.12 3.78
N HIS A 145 5.84 -9.00 2.97
CA HIS A 145 6.84 -8.61 1.97
C HIS A 145 6.26 -7.67 0.92
N ALA A 146 5.11 -8.02 0.31
CA ALA A 146 4.48 -7.17 -0.70
C ALA A 146 4.10 -5.79 -0.16
N VAL A 147 3.60 -5.71 1.07
CA VAL A 147 3.32 -4.42 1.74
C VAL A 147 4.63 -3.68 2.07
N GLY A 148 5.70 -4.40 2.43
CA GLY A 148 7.06 -3.86 2.53
C GLY A 148 7.55 -3.21 1.23
N CYS A 149 7.33 -3.85 0.08
CA CYS A 149 7.63 -3.26 -1.22
C CYS A 149 6.82 -1.98 -1.47
N ALA A 150 5.53 -1.98 -1.13
CA ALA A 150 4.67 -0.80 -1.25
C ALA A 150 5.20 0.38 -0.41
N PHE A 151 5.68 0.12 0.81
CA PHE A 151 6.34 1.14 1.63
C PHE A 151 7.58 1.73 0.97
N ALA A 152 8.47 0.88 0.44
CA ALA A 152 9.69 1.33 -0.22
C ALA A 152 9.37 2.24 -1.42
N ILE A 153 8.40 1.84 -2.25
CA ILE A 153 7.93 2.62 -3.41
C ILE A 153 7.33 3.97 -2.96
N CYS A 154 6.47 3.96 -1.94
CA CYS A 154 5.86 5.16 -1.41
C CYS A 154 6.91 6.14 -0.86
N LEU A 155 7.90 5.61 -0.14
CA LEU A 155 8.98 6.38 0.47
C LEU A 155 9.91 6.98 -0.61
N GLU A 156 10.25 6.22 -1.65
CA GLU A 156 11.02 6.68 -2.82
C GLU A 156 10.31 7.85 -3.50
N LYS A 157 9.03 7.70 -3.83
CA LYS A 157 8.21 8.77 -4.44
C LYS A 157 8.16 10.02 -3.55
N LYS A 158 8.05 9.86 -2.23
CA LYS A 158 8.02 10.98 -1.29
C LYS A 158 9.36 11.74 -1.29
N GLN A 159 10.48 11.03 -1.22
CA GLN A 159 11.81 11.65 -1.27
C GLN A 159 12.05 12.39 -2.57
N GLN A 160 11.61 11.84 -3.70
CA GLN A 160 11.74 12.50 -5.00
C GLN A 160 10.97 13.82 -5.05
N ARG A 161 9.71 13.82 -4.58
CA ARG A 161 8.89 15.04 -4.46
C ARG A 161 9.49 16.08 -3.51
N GLU A 162 10.19 15.64 -2.46
CA GLU A 162 10.88 16.54 -1.53
C GLU A 162 12.14 17.15 -2.17
N LYS A 163 12.89 16.38 -2.97
CA LYS A 163 14.07 16.87 -3.72
C LYS A 163 13.69 17.88 -4.80
N GLU A 164 12.66 17.61 -5.59
CA GLU A 164 12.20 18.51 -6.67
C GLU A 164 11.70 19.86 -6.13
N LYS A 165 11.12 19.88 -4.92
CA LYS A 165 10.69 21.12 -4.24
C LYS A 165 11.85 22.02 -3.80
N VAL A 166 13.09 21.53 -3.81
CA VAL A 166 14.32 22.25 -3.44
C VAL A 166 15.20 22.43 -4.69
N THR A 167 14.66 23.06 -5.74
CA THR A 167 15.50 23.52 -6.85
C THR A 167 16.04 24.91 -6.51
N VAL A 168 17.31 24.99 -6.11
CA VAL A 168 18.02 26.27 -5.93
C VAL A 168 18.61 26.66 -7.28
N THR A 169 18.01 27.63 -7.96
CA THR A 169 18.63 28.27 -9.14
C THR A 169 19.68 29.27 -8.65
N TYR A 170 20.96 28.93 -8.79
CA TYR A 170 22.05 29.88 -8.62
C TYR A 170 22.19 30.72 -9.90
N ASN A 171 21.87 32.02 -9.80
CA ASN A 171 22.28 33.00 -10.80
C ASN A 171 23.50 33.75 -10.25
N ASP A 172 24.50 33.97 -11.11
CA ASP A 172 25.80 34.58 -10.78
C ASP A 172 25.71 36.05 -10.29
N ASN A 173 24.50 36.62 -10.27
CA ASN A 173 24.22 38.00 -9.82
C ASN A 173 23.54 38.10 -8.44
N GLY A 174 23.48 37.01 -7.67
CA GLY A 174 22.98 37.03 -6.28
C GLY A 174 22.17 35.80 -5.91
N THR A 175 22.23 35.43 -4.63
CA THR A 175 21.53 34.29 -4.05
C THR A 175 20.00 34.52 -4.05
N SER A 176 19.33 34.09 -5.11
CA SER A 176 17.87 34.12 -5.22
C SER A 176 17.27 32.78 -4.75
N PHE A 177 16.70 32.74 -3.54
CA PHE A 177 15.91 31.61 -3.05
C PHE A 177 14.46 31.69 -3.57
N SER A 178 14.18 31.05 -4.70
CA SER A 178 12.83 30.98 -5.29
C SER A 178 12.16 29.64 -4.96
N ARG A 179 11.40 29.60 -3.86
CA ARG A 179 10.54 28.45 -3.53
C ARG A 179 9.29 28.49 -4.43
N LEU A 180 9.31 27.79 -5.56
CA LEU A 180 8.12 27.60 -6.42
C LEU A 180 7.12 26.64 -5.74
N GLY A 181 6.40 27.15 -4.74
CA GLY A 181 5.13 26.59 -4.28
C GLY A 181 3.97 27.32 -4.97
N SER A 182 2.84 26.63 -5.18
CA SER A 182 1.62 27.10 -5.87
C SER A 182 0.90 28.30 -5.20
N PHE A 183 1.54 29.01 -4.28
CA PHE A 183 1.06 30.25 -3.71
C PHE A 183 2.17 31.29 -3.86
N ARG A 184 2.15 32.02 -4.98
CA ARG A 184 3.07 33.14 -5.21
C ARG A 184 2.66 34.28 -4.28
N GLN A 185 3.26 34.36 -3.10
CA GLN A 185 3.28 35.59 -2.35
C GLN A 185 4.42 36.44 -2.91
N ALA A 186 4.07 37.49 -3.67
CA ALA A 186 5.03 38.39 -4.30
C ALA A 186 6.03 38.92 -3.26
N THR A 187 7.31 38.91 -3.62
CA THR A 187 8.39 39.41 -2.75
C THR A 187 8.25 40.93 -2.55
N MET A 188 8.80 41.46 -1.44
CA MET A 188 8.76 42.92 -1.16
C MET A 188 9.33 43.75 -2.31
N THR A 189 10.30 43.20 -3.06
CA THR A 189 10.92 43.80 -4.22
C THR A 189 10.02 43.82 -5.47
N GLU A 190 9.20 42.77 -5.68
CA GLU A 190 8.17 42.72 -6.74
C GLU A 190 7.07 43.76 -6.50
N ARG A 191 6.70 43.99 -5.23
CA ARG A 191 5.68 45.01 -4.88
C ARG A 191 6.13 46.45 -5.16
N LEU A 192 7.44 46.70 -5.18
CA LEU A 192 8.00 48.02 -5.46
C LEU A 192 8.13 48.31 -6.96
N THR A 193 8.22 47.26 -7.78
CA THR A 193 8.41 47.41 -9.24
C THR A 193 7.09 47.49 -10.01
N ASP A 194 6.01 46.88 -9.51
CA ASP A 194 4.68 47.01 -10.10
C ASP A 194 3.56 46.90 -9.04
N PRO A 195 3.07 48.03 -8.52
CA PRO A 195 2.00 48.04 -7.52
C PRO A 195 0.64 47.52 -8.02
N GLN A 196 0.44 47.31 -9.33
CA GLN A 196 -0.86 46.89 -9.90
C GLN A 196 -0.94 45.41 -10.30
N SER A 197 0.20 44.72 -10.48
CA SER A 197 0.20 43.28 -10.81
C SER A 197 -0.37 42.36 -9.72
N ALA A 198 -0.49 42.85 -8.47
CA ALA A 198 -0.99 42.09 -7.33
C ALA A 198 -2.53 41.99 -7.23
N ILE A 199 -3.29 42.63 -8.14
CA ILE A 199 -4.77 42.70 -8.04
C ILE A 199 -5.46 42.08 -9.27
N LEU A 200 -5.07 40.88 -9.71
CA LEU A 200 -5.87 40.13 -10.71
C LEU A 200 -5.85 38.62 -10.46
N ALA A 201 -6.50 38.17 -9.38
CA ALA A 201 -7.01 36.80 -9.26
C ALA A 201 -8.10 36.74 -8.18
N GLY A 202 -9.23 37.41 -8.40
CA GLY A 202 -10.26 37.47 -7.36
C GLY A 202 -11.58 38.09 -7.78
N ARG A 203 -12.07 37.82 -9.00
CA ARG A 203 -13.47 38.11 -9.35
C ARG A 203 -14.04 37.00 -10.22
N SER A 204 -14.46 35.91 -9.59
CA SER A 204 -15.55 35.09 -10.12
C SER A 204 -16.84 35.90 -9.90
N LEU A 205 -17.28 36.59 -10.94
CA LEU A 205 -18.62 37.17 -11.01
C LEU A 205 -19.59 36.02 -11.29
N ILE A 206 -20.33 35.65 -10.26
CA ILE A 206 -21.64 35.02 -10.37
C ILE A 206 -22.56 35.95 -11.17
N HIS A 207 -23.12 35.46 -12.26
CA HIS A 207 -24.24 36.07 -12.96
C HIS A 207 -25.36 35.03 -13.09
N LEU A 208 -26.46 35.29 -12.39
CA LEU A 208 -27.80 35.13 -12.94
C LEU A 208 -28.16 36.47 -13.62
#